data_AF-A0A356INY5-F1
#
_entry.id   AF-A0A356INY5-F1
#
_cell.length_a   1.000
_cell.length_b   1.000
_cell.length_c   1.000
_cell.angle_alpha   90.00
_cell.angle_beta   90.00
_cell.angle_gamma   90.00
#
_symmetry.space_group_name_H-M   'P 1'
#
loop_
_entity.id
_entity.type
_entity.pdbx_description
1 polymer ?
#
loop_
_entity_poly.entity_id
_entity_poly.type
_entity_poly.pdbx_seq_one_letter_code
_entity_poly.pdbx_strand_id
1 'polypeptide(L)'
;PRFRYQTPAGVDEIPLSTLPLMGKNVPISGGGYFRLYPYMFTRWAVNRFMRREEQPYIFYLHPWEVDPDQPRMEGASAKSRFRHYLNLDKVEHRLGRLLTDFEWGSLARLYQYQ
;
A
#
# COMPACT_ATOMS: atom_id res chain seq x y z
N PRO A 1 -2.10 12.00 -11.74
CA PRO A 1 -2.77 10.82 -12.36
C PRO A 1 -3.01 9.75 -11.28
N ARG A 2 -4.11 8.99 -11.36
CA ARG A 2 -4.37 7.85 -10.44
C ARG A 2 -3.91 6.49 -11.00
N PHE A 3 -3.66 6.45 -12.30
CA PHE A 3 -3.32 5.24 -13.07
C PHE A 3 -2.09 5.52 -13.93
N ARG A 4 -1.60 4.47 -14.62
CA ARG A 4 -0.44 4.57 -15.53
C ARG A 4 -0.58 5.79 -16.43
N TYR A 5 0.49 6.59 -16.49
CA TYR A 5 0.58 7.76 -17.35
C TYR A 5 2.01 7.85 -17.87
N GLN A 6 2.16 8.17 -19.16
CA GLN A 6 3.45 8.42 -19.74
C GLN A 6 3.72 9.93 -19.76
N THR A 7 4.85 10.33 -19.16
CA THR A 7 5.31 11.72 -19.18
C THR A 7 5.68 12.17 -20.60
N PRO A 8 5.74 13.49 -20.88
CA PRO A 8 6.22 14.00 -22.17
C PRO A 8 7.64 13.56 -22.53
N ALA A 9 8.45 13.19 -21.54
CA ALA A 9 9.81 12.66 -21.72
C ALA A 9 9.84 11.15 -22.03
N GLY A 10 8.68 10.50 -22.14
CA GLY A 10 8.57 9.07 -22.45
C GLY A 10 8.66 8.12 -21.24
N VAL A 11 8.77 8.65 -20.02
CA VAL A 11 8.83 7.84 -18.78
C VAL A 11 7.42 7.43 -18.35
N ASP A 12 7.20 6.15 -18.10
CA ASP A 12 5.96 5.66 -17.48
C ASP A 12 5.98 5.89 -15.96
N GLU A 13 4.95 6.56 -15.46
CA GLU A 13 4.64 6.63 -14.03
C GLU A 13 3.50 5.67 -13.71
N ILE A 14 3.69 4.84 -12.68
CA ILE A 14 2.68 3.94 -12.13
C ILE A 14 2.36 4.43 -10.70
N PRO A 15 1.30 5.23 -10.53
CA PRO A 15 0.91 5.71 -9.21
C PRO A 15 0.41 4.57 -8.31
N LEU A 16 0.60 4.75 -7.02
CA LEU A 16 0.01 3.88 -6.01
C LEU A 16 -1.52 3.94 -6.03
N SER A 17 -2.17 2.79 -5.87
CA SER A 17 -3.62 2.66 -5.78
C SER A 17 -4.26 3.51 -4.68
N THR A 18 -5.30 4.23 -5.09
CA THR A 18 -6.16 5.05 -4.25
C THR A 18 -7.62 4.69 -4.48
N LEU A 19 -8.46 4.87 -3.47
CA LEU A 19 -9.90 4.69 -3.56
C LEU A 19 -10.61 6.05 -3.41
N PRO A 20 -11.45 6.47 -4.37
CA PRO A 20 -12.21 7.70 -4.24
C PRO A 20 -13.34 7.48 -3.23
N LEU A 21 -13.27 8.18 -2.11
CA LEU A 21 -14.24 8.14 -1.03
C LEU A 21 -14.52 9.57 -0.55
N MET A 22 -15.80 9.97 -0.51
CA MET A 22 -16.23 11.30 -0.05
C MET A 22 -15.48 12.45 -0.76
N GLY A 23 -15.28 12.34 -2.07
CA GLY A 23 -14.59 13.36 -2.88
C GLY A 23 -13.07 13.41 -2.68
N LYS A 24 -12.47 12.47 -1.93
CA LYS A 24 -11.02 12.41 -1.70
C LYS A 24 -10.44 11.06 -2.15
N ASN A 25 -9.19 11.08 -2.60
CA ASN A 25 -8.44 9.87 -2.91
C ASN A 25 -7.84 9.31 -1.62
N VAL A 26 -8.48 8.28 -1.07
CA VAL A 26 -7.98 7.57 0.11
C VAL A 26 -6.86 6.62 -0.33
N PRO A 27 -5.66 6.73 0.23
CA PRO A 27 -4.56 5.82 -0.08
C PRO A 27 -4.82 4.44 0.48
N ILE A 28 -4.65 3.42 -0.35
CA ILE A 28 -4.95 2.03 0.02
C ILE A 28 -3.81 1.08 -0.33
N SER A 29 -2.61 1.59 -0.61
CA SER A 29 -1.51 0.83 -1.25
C SER A 29 -0.44 0.29 -0.30
N GLY A 30 -0.69 0.21 1.00
CA GLY A 30 0.34 -0.24 1.94
C GLY A 30 0.94 0.88 2.78
N GLY A 31 2.21 0.72 3.13
CA GLY A 31 2.96 1.65 3.97
C GLY A 31 2.30 1.95 5.33
N GLY A 32 2.46 3.19 5.80
CA GLY A 32 1.85 3.66 7.05
C GLY A 32 0.33 3.53 7.10
N TYR A 33 -0.35 3.52 5.94
CA TYR A 33 -1.81 3.32 5.89
C TYR A 33 -2.20 1.87 6.20
N PHE A 34 -1.41 0.89 5.80
CA PHE A 34 -1.65 -0.52 6.14
C PHE A 34 -1.41 -0.83 7.62
N ARG A 35 -0.45 -0.14 8.24
CA ARG A 35 -0.31 -0.13 9.71
C ARG A 35 -1.51 0.51 10.40
N LEU A 36 -1.95 1.67 9.90
CA LEU A 36 -3.04 2.45 10.47
C LEU A 36 -4.38 1.71 10.37
N TYR A 37 -4.73 1.19 9.21
CA TYR A 37 -6.05 0.63 8.96
C TYR A 37 -6.21 -0.79 9.51
N PRO A 38 -7.39 -1.14 10.03
CA PRO A 38 -7.73 -2.53 10.29
C PRO A 38 -7.65 -3.37 9.00
N TYR A 39 -7.24 -4.63 9.10
CA TYR A 39 -7.12 -5.51 7.93
C TYR A 39 -8.45 -5.65 7.17
N MET A 40 -9.58 -5.72 7.89
CA MET A 40 -10.91 -5.78 7.28
C MET A 40 -11.18 -4.59 6.34
N PHE A 41 -10.75 -3.39 6.74
CA PHE A 41 -10.88 -2.21 5.88
C PHE A 41 -9.98 -2.33 4.65
N THR A 42 -8.72 -2.74 4.84
CA THR A 42 -7.80 -2.94 3.71
C THR A 42 -8.38 -3.94 2.71
N ARG A 43 -8.80 -5.12 3.17
CA ARG A 43 -9.41 -6.15 2.32
C ARG A 43 -10.65 -5.64 1.60
N TRP A 44 -11.53 -4.91 2.29
CA TRP A 44 -12.69 -4.28 1.65
C TRP A 44 -12.27 -3.28 0.57
N ALA A 45 -11.28 -2.44 0.85
CA ALA A 45 -10.80 -1.41 -0.06
C ALA A 45 -10.16 -2.00 -1.33
N VAL A 46 -9.33 -3.04 -1.20
CA VAL A 46 -8.74 -3.76 -2.34
C VAL A 46 -9.83 -4.37 -3.22
N ASN A 47 -10.75 -5.13 -2.61
CA ASN A 47 -11.89 -5.70 -3.34
C ASN A 47 -12.74 -4.63 -4.04
N ARG A 48 -12.93 -3.49 -3.38
CA ARG A 48 -13.72 -2.38 -3.90
C ARG A 48 -13.01 -1.60 -5.01
N PHE A 49 -11.68 -1.58 -5.00
CA PHE A 49 -10.84 -1.08 -6.09
C PHE A 49 -10.91 -2.01 -7.30
N MET A 50 -10.62 -3.31 -7.12
CA MET A 50 -10.64 -4.29 -8.21
C MET A 50 -12.01 -4.44 -8.89
N ARG A 51 -13.11 -4.19 -8.18
CA ARG A 51 -14.47 -4.20 -8.77
C ARG A 51 -14.81 -2.95 -9.58
N ARG A 52 -14.09 -1.84 -9.41
CA ARG A 52 -14.45 -0.54 -10.01
C ARG A 52 -13.43 0.00 -10.99
N GLU A 53 -12.18 -0.42 -10.86
CA GLU A 53 -11.08 0.08 -11.67
C GLU A 53 -10.57 -1.08 -12.52
N GLU A 54 -10.28 -0.83 -13.80
CA GLU A 54 -9.73 -1.82 -14.73
C GLU A 54 -8.21 -1.97 -14.61
N GLN A 55 -7.59 -1.23 -13.68
CA GLN A 55 -6.15 -1.15 -13.51
C GLN A 55 -5.69 -2.12 -12.41
N PRO A 56 -4.45 -2.65 -12.49
CA PRO A 56 -3.89 -3.46 -11.42
C PRO A 56 -3.87 -2.72 -10.08
N TYR A 57 -4.13 -3.46 -8.99
CA TYR A 57 -3.92 -2.95 -7.65
C TYR A 57 -2.43 -3.01 -7.30
N ILE A 58 -1.89 -1.89 -6.84
CA ILE A 58 -0.48 -1.72 -6.49
C ILE A 58 -0.35 -1.63 -4.98
N PHE A 59 0.52 -2.44 -4.40
CA PHE A 59 0.87 -2.42 -2.99
C PHE A 59 2.37 -2.27 -2.83
N TYR A 60 2.77 -1.56 -1.78
CA TYR A 60 4.16 -1.43 -1.39
C TYR A 60 4.30 -1.50 0.13
N LEU A 61 5.47 -1.95 0.59
CA LEU A 61 5.92 -1.83 1.96
C LEU A 61 7.43 -1.54 1.96
N HIS A 62 7.91 -0.95 3.05
CA HIS A 62 9.32 -0.93 3.36
C HIS A 62 9.68 -2.19 4.15
N PRO A 63 10.89 -2.76 3.96
CA PRO A 63 11.30 -3.95 4.70
C PRO A 63 11.22 -3.82 6.21
N TRP A 64 11.47 -2.63 6.77
CA TRP A 64 11.37 -2.39 8.22
C TRP A 64 9.95 -2.55 8.75
N GLU A 65 8.92 -2.46 7.90
CA GLU A 65 7.53 -2.56 8.34
C GLU A 65 7.15 -3.96 8.82
N VAL A 66 7.94 -4.99 8.48
CA VAL A 66 7.78 -6.38 8.96
C VAL A 66 8.78 -6.75 10.06
N ASP A 67 9.54 -5.79 10.57
CA ASP A 67 10.50 -5.99 11.66
C ASP A 67 10.01 -5.27 12.94
N PRO A 68 9.23 -5.94 13.81
CA PRO A 68 8.76 -5.34 15.07
C PRO A 68 9.87 -5.07 16.08
N ASP A 69 11.02 -5.73 15.94
CA ASP A 69 12.15 -5.69 16.88
C ASP A 69 13.19 -4.63 16.50
N GLN A 70 12.91 -3.84 15.45
CA GLN A 70 13.79 -2.76 15.01
C GLN A 70 14.09 -1.75 16.14
N PRO A 71 15.29 -1.12 16.13
CA PRO A 71 15.65 -0.11 17.10
C PRO A 71 14.63 1.03 17.19
N ARG A 72 14.34 1.47 18.41
CA ARG A 72 13.50 2.64 18.65
C ARG A 72 14.33 3.91 18.63
N MET A 73 13.98 4.83 17.73
CA MET A 73 14.69 6.10 17.58
C MET A 73 14.43 7.00 18.78
N GLU A 74 15.49 7.32 19.52
CA GLU A 74 15.45 8.29 20.62
C GLU A 74 15.32 9.72 20.09
N GLY A 75 14.75 10.63 20.89
CA GLY A 75 14.56 12.04 20.50
C GLY A 75 13.49 12.30 19.42
N ALA A 76 12.85 11.27 18.87
CA ALA A 76 11.79 11.44 17.88
C ALA A 76 10.51 12.02 18.51
N SER A 77 9.89 12.98 17.81
CA SER A 77 8.61 13.57 18.24
C SER A 77 7.52 12.50 18.39
N ALA A 78 6.54 12.74 19.28
CA ALA A 78 5.43 11.82 19.50
C ALA A 78 4.69 11.44 18.21
N LYS A 79 4.50 12.41 17.29
CA LYS A 79 3.89 12.19 15.98
C LYS A 79 4.73 11.26 15.10
N SER A 80 6.05 11.42 15.10
CA SER A 80 6.96 10.55 14.35
C SER A 80 6.90 9.13 14.89
N ARG A 81 7.05 8.97 16.21
CA ARG A 81 6.96 7.69 16.91
C ARG A 81 5.65 6.98 16.62
N PHE A 82 4.52 7.68 16.68
CA PHE A 82 3.23 7.11 16.37
C PHE A 82 3.16 6.55 14.94
N ARG A 83 3.53 7.35 13.93
CA ARG A 83 3.47 6.89 12.52
C ARG A 83 4.45 5.77 12.21
N HIS A 84 5.58 5.74 12.91
CA HIS A 84 6.60 4.70 12.73
C HIS A 84 6.17 3.38 13.36
N TYR A 85 5.74 3.39 14.63
CA TYR A 85 5.57 2.16 15.42
C TYR A 85 4.12 1.67 15.58
N LEU A 86 3.10 2.41 15.11
CA LEU A 86 1.70 2.01 15.22
C LEU A 86 1.45 0.63 14.59
N ASN A 87 0.96 -0.35 15.36
CA ASN A 87 0.59 -1.69 14.89
C ASN A 87 1.69 -2.43 14.10
N LEU A 88 2.95 -2.12 14.36
CA LEU A 88 4.09 -2.73 13.67
C LEU A 88 4.12 -4.25 13.84
N ASP A 89 3.82 -4.72 15.05
CA ASP A 89 3.65 -6.12 15.46
C ASP A 89 2.59 -6.89 14.65
N LYS A 90 1.68 -6.19 13.96
CA LYS A 90 0.58 -6.81 13.20
C LYS A 90 0.86 -6.90 11.71
N VAL A 91 1.88 -6.21 11.20
CA VAL A 91 2.08 -6.06 9.76
C VAL A 91 2.36 -7.40 9.10
N GLU A 92 3.27 -8.20 9.65
CA GLU A 92 3.65 -9.51 9.09
C GLU A 92 2.42 -10.43 8.95
N HIS A 93 1.65 -10.60 10.03
CA HIS A 93 0.43 -11.42 9.98
C HIS A 93 -0.58 -10.89 8.96
N ARG A 94 -0.80 -9.57 8.91
CA ARG A 94 -1.72 -8.95 7.93
C ARG A 94 -1.21 -9.11 6.50
N LEU A 95 0.10 -9.01 6.28
CA LEU A 95 0.73 -9.21 4.98
C LEU A 95 0.54 -10.66 4.53
N GLY A 96 0.74 -11.65 5.40
CA GLY A 96 0.46 -13.05 5.09
C GLY A 96 -0.99 -13.28 4.65
N ARG A 97 -1.95 -12.65 5.34
CA ARG A 97 -3.37 -12.68 4.93
C ARG A 97 -3.58 -12.00 3.57
N LEU A 98 -2.97 -10.83 3.35
CA LEU A 98 -3.08 -10.07 2.10
C LEU A 98 -2.54 -10.87 0.91
N LEU A 99 -1.42 -11.56 1.09
CA LEU A 99 -0.81 -12.42 0.08
C LEU A 99 -1.64 -13.69 -0.21
N THR A 100 -2.43 -14.14 0.77
CA THR A 100 -3.31 -15.31 0.60
C THR A 100 -4.69 -14.94 0.04
N ASP A 101 -5.23 -13.78 0.41
CA ASP A 101 -6.57 -13.35 0.02
C ASP A 101 -6.66 -12.86 -1.44
N PHE A 102 -5.53 -12.60 -2.12
CA PHE A 102 -5.47 -11.98 -3.45
C PHE A 102 -4.38 -12.59 -4.32
N GLU A 103 -4.52 -12.45 -5.64
CA GLU A 103 -3.51 -12.85 -6.62
C GLU A 103 -2.52 -11.72 -6.89
N TRP A 104 -1.23 -12.07 -6.93
CA TRP A 104 -0.14 -11.12 -7.08
C TRP A 104 0.68 -11.40 -8.33
N GLY A 105 1.15 -10.34 -8.98
CA GLY A 105 2.04 -10.39 -10.13
C GLY A 105 3.10 -9.31 -10.06
N SER A 106 4.19 -9.48 -10.81
CA SER A 106 5.19 -8.42 -10.97
C SER A 106 4.61 -7.27 -11.80
N LEU A 107 5.12 -6.05 -11.57
CA LEU A 107 4.74 -4.89 -12.38
C LEU A 107 4.98 -5.13 -13.88
N ALA A 108 6.11 -5.78 -14.23
CA ALA A 108 6.42 -6.10 -15.63
C ALA A 108 5.34 -6.98 -16.27
N ARG A 109 4.88 -8.04 -15.57
CA ARG A 109 3.81 -8.91 -16.07
C ARG A 109 2.48 -8.17 -16.19
N LEU A 110 2.11 -7.39 -15.17
CA LEU A 110 0.82 -6.71 -15.10
C LEU A 110 0.69 -5.57 -16.12
N TYR A 111 1.79 -4.89 -16.44
CA TYR A 111 1.83 -3.79 -17.41
C TYR A 111 2.44 -4.17 -18.77
N GLN A 112 2.77 -5.45 -18.97
CA GLN A 112 3.33 -6.00 -20.21
C GLN A 112 4.64 -5.31 -20.64
N TYR A 113 5.51 -5.01 -19.67
CA TYR A 113 6.88 -4.56 -19.96
C TYR A 113 7.74 -5.76 -20.33
N GLN A 114 8.57 -5.56 -21.36
CA GLN A 114 9.54 -6.52 -21.85
C GLN A 114 10.84 -6.50 -21.03
#